data_AF-A0A8H5HQ55-F1
#
_entry.id   AF-A0A8H5HQ55-F1
#
_cell.length_a   1.000
_cell.length_b   1.000
_cell.length_c   1.000
_cell.angle_alpha   90.00
_cell.angle_beta   90.00
_cell.angle_gamma   90.00
#
_symmetry.space_group_name_H-M   'P 1'
#
loop_
_entity.id
_entity.type
_entity.pdbx_description
1 polymer ?
#
loop_
_entity_poly.entity_id
_entity_poly.type
_entity_poly.pdbx_seq_one_letter_code
_entity_poly.pdbx_strand_id
1 'polypeptide(L)'
;MQRQDITTSTFRCQRQCLVAFEPDGQLHRLGAGYPPTTTSARFPYARQDHLDADARREAASKGYVPGKSKFSFPSGGLNLTSGEVKLLVGLVLVAAAVRLYKISRPNSVVFDEVHFGKFASRYIKTQYFVDVHPPLAKLLITLAAFLFGYDGHFDFKDIGKVYEHVPYVAMSMVPALLGVATVPLAYLTLRALDCRATTSLLAALFITFENGLVTQSRHILLDSPLIFFTSLSTFAWVYLSALSSAVNGLACSPLQPSGAARSINSGSSSPTFVFLQSCSFGTLWPGHYVSSSSPSHSTCMFQIHFLLLGSSGEGDGFMSSEFQHTLGGRGMQDTFADIALGSEISIRHYNTQGGYLHSHASVYPTGSKQQQITLYPHRDQNNDWRVTNATHIDPPVIAE
;
A
#
# COMPACT_ATOMS: atom_id res chain seq x y z
N MET A 1 -41.25 -26.63 24.30
CA MET A 1 -40.56 -25.36 24.59
C MET A 1 -39.68 -25.06 23.38
N GLN A 2 -40.05 -24.01 22.63
CA GLN A 2 -39.61 -23.78 21.25
C GLN A 2 -38.15 -23.31 21.14
N ARG A 3 -37.50 -23.83 20.09
CA ARG A 3 -36.22 -23.38 19.53
C ARG A 3 -36.42 -22.00 18.88
N GLN A 4 -35.60 -21.00 19.24
CA GLN A 4 -35.53 -19.71 18.56
C GLN A 4 -34.17 -19.56 17.88
N ASP A 5 -34.19 -19.65 16.55
CA ASP A 5 -33.10 -19.23 15.68
C ASP A 5 -33.21 -17.71 15.47
N ILE A 6 -32.15 -16.97 15.81
CA ILE A 6 -32.04 -15.53 15.56
C ILE A 6 -31.49 -15.35 14.15
N THR A 7 -32.37 -15.05 13.19
CA THR A 7 -31.99 -14.65 11.83
C THR A 7 -31.86 -13.12 11.74
N THR A 8 -30.71 -12.71 11.22
CA THR A 8 -30.28 -11.34 10.95
C THR A 8 -31.21 -10.67 9.92
N SER A 9 -31.90 -9.60 10.32
CA SER A 9 -32.78 -8.81 9.44
C SER A 9 -31.98 -7.67 8.79
N THR A 10 -31.62 -7.85 7.52
CA THR A 10 -31.17 -6.79 6.62
C THR A 10 -32.33 -5.85 6.26
N PHE A 11 -32.24 -4.59 6.66
CA PHE A 11 -33.13 -3.52 6.18
C PHE A 11 -32.79 -3.17 4.72
N ARG A 12 -33.68 -3.54 3.79
CA ARG A 12 -33.68 -3.08 2.39
C ARG A 12 -34.63 -1.88 2.29
N CYS A 13 -34.10 -0.70 2.03
CA CYS A 13 -34.90 0.47 1.66
C CYS A 13 -35.31 0.33 0.18
N GLN A 14 -36.53 -0.15 -0.08
CA GLN A 14 -37.12 -0.15 -1.42
C GLN A 14 -37.67 1.25 -1.73
N ARG A 15 -37.05 1.95 -2.69
CA ARG A 15 -37.66 3.11 -3.36
C ARG A 15 -38.83 2.61 -4.22
N GLN A 16 -40.05 2.90 -3.80
CA GLN A 16 -41.23 2.82 -4.67
C GLN A 16 -41.17 3.98 -5.69
N CYS A 17 -41.04 3.64 -6.97
CA CYS A 17 -41.36 4.54 -8.06
C CYS A 17 -42.89 4.56 -8.22
N LEU A 18 -43.54 5.67 -7.88
CA LEU A 18 -44.91 5.93 -8.32
C LEU A 18 -44.84 6.44 -9.76
N VAL A 19 -45.23 5.60 -10.71
CA VAL A 19 -45.60 5.99 -12.07
C VAL A 19 -47.12 6.14 -12.06
N ALA A 20 -47.61 7.37 -12.16
CA ALA A 20 -49.04 7.63 -12.36
C ALA A 20 -49.31 7.70 -13.87
N PHE A 21 -50.11 6.77 -14.37
CA PHE A 21 -50.78 6.85 -15.66
C PHE A 21 -52.09 7.62 -15.47
N GLU A 22 -52.44 8.51 -16.40
CA GLU A 22 -53.80 9.06 -16.51
C GLU A 22 -54.27 8.92 -17.97
N PRO A 23 -55.48 8.38 -18.22
CA PRO A 23 -56.01 8.15 -19.55
C PRO A 23 -56.76 9.38 -20.10
N ASP A 24 -56.88 9.43 -21.43
CA ASP A 24 -57.40 10.50 -22.27
C ASP A 24 -58.67 11.24 -21.80
N GLY A 25 -58.75 12.55 -22.07
CA GLY A 25 -60.03 13.26 -22.12
C GLY A 25 -60.01 14.80 -22.05
N GLN A 26 -59.94 15.44 -23.23
CA GLN A 26 -60.68 16.65 -23.63
C GLN A 26 -60.56 18.01 -22.86
N LEU A 27 -60.61 19.06 -23.68
CA LEU A 27 -60.40 20.48 -23.42
C LEU A 27 -61.61 21.15 -22.73
N HIS A 28 -61.43 21.96 -21.69
CA HIS A 28 -62.35 23.09 -21.37
C HIS A 28 -61.66 24.19 -20.55
N ARG A 29 -61.77 25.44 -21.03
CA ARG A 29 -61.50 26.67 -20.23
C ARG A 29 -62.62 26.86 -19.22
N LEU A 30 -62.28 27.35 -18.01
CA LEU A 30 -62.90 28.48 -17.28
C LEU A 30 -62.50 28.44 -15.78
N GLY A 31 -62.31 29.61 -15.17
CA GLY A 31 -62.55 29.81 -13.74
C GLY A 31 -61.36 30.25 -12.88
N ALA A 32 -61.41 31.48 -12.40
CA ALA A 32 -60.49 32.11 -11.47
C ALA A 32 -60.56 31.52 -10.03
N GLY A 33 -59.45 31.54 -9.29
CA GLY A 33 -59.45 31.27 -7.85
C GLY A 33 -58.06 31.21 -7.20
N TYR A 34 -57.74 32.25 -6.41
CA TYR A 34 -56.74 32.36 -5.33
C TYR A 34 -55.23 32.16 -5.61
N PRO A 35 -54.35 33.08 -5.13
CA PRO A 35 -52.90 32.86 -5.16
C PRO A 35 -52.47 31.94 -4.00
N PRO A 36 -51.64 30.92 -4.22
CA PRO A 36 -51.00 30.23 -3.10
C PRO A 36 -49.84 31.08 -2.57
N THR A 37 -49.84 31.23 -1.25
CA THR A 37 -48.83 31.86 -0.41
C THR A 37 -47.42 31.34 -0.71
N THR A 38 -46.49 32.27 -0.91
CA THR A 38 -45.06 32.01 -1.09
C THR A 38 -44.45 31.51 0.22
N THR A 39 -44.29 30.19 0.36
CA THR A 39 -43.38 29.63 1.36
C THR A 39 -41.94 29.91 0.91
N SER A 40 -41.23 30.75 1.66
CA SER A 40 -39.81 31.02 1.45
C SER A 40 -39.01 29.73 1.70
N ALA A 41 -38.52 29.09 0.63
CA ALA A 41 -37.61 27.96 0.77
C ALA A 41 -36.34 28.40 1.51
N ARG A 42 -36.04 27.73 2.62
CA ARG A 42 -34.90 27.97 3.53
C ARG A 42 -33.53 27.63 2.93
N PHE A 43 -33.46 27.28 1.64
CA PHE A 43 -32.23 26.94 0.95
C PHE A 43 -32.04 27.86 -0.27
N PRO A 44 -30.82 28.38 -0.51
CA PRO A 44 -30.57 29.17 -1.71
C PRO A 44 -30.85 28.31 -2.95
N TYR A 45 -31.52 28.91 -3.94
CA TYR A 45 -31.72 28.27 -5.23
C TYR A 45 -30.36 27.88 -5.84
N ALA A 46 -30.24 26.63 -6.30
CA ALA A 46 -29.10 26.22 -7.10
C ALA A 46 -29.02 27.15 -8.33
N ARG A 47 -27.92 27.90 -8.49
CA ARG A 47 -27.73 28.74 -9.69
C ARG A 47 -27.89 27.86 -10.93
N GLN A 48 -28.75 28.23 -11.87
CA GLN A 48 -28.94 27.46 -13.11
C GLN A 48 -27.70 27.44 -14.03
N ASP A 49 -26.69 28.28 -13.73
CA ASP A 49 -25.50 28.47 -14.54
C ASP A 49 -24.29 27.58 -14.16
N HIS A 50 -24.42 26.71 -13.14
CA HIS A 50 -23.32 25.86 -12.70
C HIS A 50 -23.70 24.38 -12.75
N LEU A 51 -23.15 23.68 -13.75
CA LEU A 51 -23.13 22.23 -13.78
C LEU A 51 -21.93 21.75 -12.94
N ASP A 52 -22.15 20.80 -12.03
CA ASP A 52 -21.09 20.08 -11.32
C ASP A 52 -20.37 19.10 -12.28
N ALA A 53 -19.32 18.43 -11.81
CA ALA A 53 -18.49 17.57 -12.67
C ALA A 53 -19.31 16.42 -13.30
N ASP A 54 -20.19 15.80 -12.51
CA ASP A 54 -21.05 14.71 -12.96
C ASP A 54 -22.10 15.19 -13.96
N ALA A 55 -22.77 16.33 -13.71
CA ALA A 55 -23.74 16.90 -14.63
C ALA A 55 -23.09 17.41 -15.92
N ARG A 56 -21.84 17.88 -15.89
CA ARG A 56 -21.08 18.22 -17.11
C ARG A 56 -20.79 16.98 -17.94
N ARG A 57 -20.38 15.88 -17.30
CA ARG A 57 -20.11 14.61 -17.97
C ARG A 57 -21.37 14.01 -18.58
N GLU A 58 -22.50 14.13 -17.87
CA GLU A 58 -23.82 13.73 -18.37
C GLU A 58 -24.33 14.65 -19.49
N ALA A 59 -24.10 15.96 -19.42
CA ALA A 59 -24.46 16.89 -20.50
C ALA A 59 -23.64 16.62 -21.77
N ALA A 60 -22.34 16.33 -21.63
CA ALA A 60 -21.46 15.97 -22.73
C ALA A 60 -21.86 14.63 -23.38
N SER A 61 -22.27 13.62 -22.60
CA SER A 61 -22.76 12.35 -23.16
C SER A 61 -24.07 12.49 -23.93
N LYS A 62 -24.88 13.50 -23.59
CA LYS A 62 -26.11 13.88 -24.31
C LYS A 62 -25.87 14.82 -25.50
N GLY A 63 -24.60 15.12 -25.84
CA GLY A 63 -24.24 15.99 -26.96
C GLY A 63 -24.46 17.49 -26.73
N TYR A 64 -24.64 17.91 -25.47
CA TYR A 64 -24.89 19.31 -25.14
C TYR A 64 -23.57 20.09 -25.00
N VAL A 65 -23.30 21.01 -25.93
CA VAL A 65 -22.13 21.90 -25.87
C VAL A 65 -22.54 23.18 -25.14
N PRO A 66 -21.86 23.61 -24.05
CA PRO A 66 -22.28 24.80 -23.31
C PRO A 66 -22.15 26.05 -24.19
N GLY A 67 -23.20 26.88 -24.23
CA GLY A 67 -23.14 28.20 -24.84
C GLY A 67 -22.08 29.08 -24.19
N LYS A 68 -21.38 29.90 -24.99
CA LYS A 68 -20.32 30.83 -24.53
C LYS A 68 -20.88 31.88 -23.56
N SER A 69 -20.95 31.53 -22.27
CA SER A 69 -21.13 32.48 -21.18
C SER A 69 -19.86 33.33 -21.01
N LYS A 70 -20.00 34.63 -20.71
CA LYS A 70 -18.89 35.53 -20.32
C LYS A 70 -18.11 35.03 -19.08
N PHE A 71 -18.64 34.03 -18.38
CA PHE A 71 -18.04 33.34 -17.23
C PHE A 71 -17.73 31.86 -17.54
N SER A 72 -17.34 31.54 -18.78
CA SER A 72 -16.93 30.18 -19.14
C SER A 72 -15.60 29.84 -18.46
N PHE A 73 -15.66 29.01 -17.42
CA PHE A 73 -14.49 28.41 -16.81
C PHE A 73 -13.90 27.35 -17.77
N PRO A 74 -12.57 27.23 -17.88
CA PRO A 74 -11.97 26.19 -18.69
C PRO A 74 -12.54 24.81 -18.30
N SER A 75 -12.79 23.98 -19.30
CA SER A 75 -13.31 22.63 -19.11
C SER A 75 -12.38 21.82 -18.18
N GLY A 76 -12.96 20.84 -17.49
CA GLY A 76 -12.22 19.80 -16.79
C GLY A 76 -11.19 19.13 -17.70
N GLY A 77 -10.19 18.46 -17.10
CA GLY A 77 -9.25 17.63 -17.82
C GLY A 77 -7.79 18.06 -17.66
N LEU A 78 -6.89 17.28 -18.29
CA LEU A 78 -5.44 17.49 -18.26
C LEU A 78 -4.93 18.50 -19.28
N ASN A 79 -5.82 19.20 -19.98
CA ASN A 79 -5.46 20.36 -20.79
C ASN A 79 -5.21 21.56 -19.87
N LEU A 80 -4.02 21.59 -19.28
CA LEU A 80 -3.59 22.63 -18.35
C LEU A 80 -3.31 23.93 -19.10
N THR A 81 -3.94 25.01 -18.67
CA THR A 81 -3.59 26.35 -19.12
C THR A 81 -2.21 26.76 -18.59
N SER A 82 -1.53 27.69 -19.26
CA SER A 82 -0.23 28.21 -18.77
C SER A 82 -0.34 28.83 -17.37
N GLY A 83 -1.52 29.33 -16.99
CA GLY A 83 -1.81 29.79 -15.64
C GLY A 83 -1.82 28.65 -14.61
N GLU A 84 -2.41 27.51 -14.94
CA GLU A 84 -2.43 26.32 -14.08
C GLU A 84 -1.04 25.69 -13.92
N VAL A 85 -0.23 25.68 -14.98
CA VAL A 85 1.16 25.22 -14.88
C VAL A 85 1.97 26.10 -13.92
N LYS A 86 1.83 27.44 -14.02
CA LYS A 86 2.45 28.37 -13.07
C LYS A 86 1.95 28.16 -11.64
N LEU A 87 0.65 27.90 -11.47
CA LEU A 87 0.04 27.56 -10.19
C LEU A 87 0.60 26.26 -9.62
N LEU A 88 0.76 25.21 -10.44
CA LEU A 88 1.39 23.95 -10.04
C LEU A 88 2.83 24.14 -9.59
N VAL A 89 3.62 24.93 -10.32
CA VAL A 89 4.99 25.28 -9.91
C VAL A 89 4.98 26.01 -8.55
N GLY A 90 4.10 27.01 -8.39
CA GLY A 90 3.93 27.70 -7.10
C GLY A 90 3.53 26.77 -5.96
N LEU A 91 2.63 25.82 -6.22
CA LEU A 91 2.18 24.82 -5.27
C LEU A 91 3.31 23.87 -4.86
N VAL A 92 4.15 23.43 -5.81
CA VAL A 92 5.34 22.62 -5.51
C VAL A 92 6.35 23.40 -4.66
N LEU A 93 6.57 24.69 -4.95
CA LEU A 93 7.45 25.53 -4.15
C LEU A 93 6.93 25.72 -2.72
N VAL A 94 5.62 25.94 -2.54
CA VAL A 94 5.00 26.02 -1.21
C VAL A 94 5.10 24.67 -0.49
N ALA A 95 4.80 23.56 -1.17
CA ALA A 95 4.92 22.22 -0.60
C ALA A 95 6.36 21.89 -0.18
N ALA A 96 7.35 22.29 -0.98
CA ALA A 96 8.77 22.16 -0.66
C ALA A 96 9.13 23.04 0.55
N ALA A 97 8.69 24.29 0.59
CA ALA A 97 8.93 25.18 1.72
C ALA A 97 8.35 24.60 3.02
N VAL A 98 7.14 24.04 2.99
CA VAL A 98 6.49 23.45 4.18
C VAL A 98 7.20 22.16 4.62
N ARG A 99 7.45 21.22 3.71
CA ARG A 99 7.99 19.89 4.07
C ARG A 99 9.50 19.89 4.31
N LEU A 100 10.26 20.74 3.63
CA LEU A 100 11.72 20.82 3.77
C LEU A 100 12.15 21.81 4.87
N TYR A 101 11.20 22.52 5.50
CA TYR A 101 11.53 23.48 6.55
C TYR A 101 12.28 22.80 7.70
N LYS A 102 13.50 23.28 7.93
CA LYS A 102 14.39 22.80 8.99
C LYS A 102 14.60 21.28 9.00
N ILE A 103 14.64 20.60 7.85
CA ILE A 103 14.74 19.12 7.79
C ILE A 103 15.89 18.53 8.63
N SER A 104 16.96 19.29 8.89
CA SER A 104 18.06 18.89 9.77
C SER A 104 17.73 18.79 11.27
N ARG A 105 16.56 19.27 11.71
CA ARG A 105 16.10 19.19 13.11
C ARG A 105 14.90 18.24 13.20
N PRO A 106 14.82 17.32 14.17
CA PRO A 106 15.81 17.04 15.22
C PRO A 106 17.05 16.33 14.68
N ASN A 107 18.19 16.51 15.36
CA ASN A 107 19.46 15.83 15.06
C ASN A 107 19.61 14.51 15.85
N SER A 108 18.49 13.86 16.13
CA SER A 108 18.40 12.65 16.94
C SER A 108 17.40 11.69 16.32
N VAL A 109 17.59 10.39 16.59
CA VAL A 109 16.71 9.33 16.11
C VAL A 109 15.28 9.53 16.60
N VAL A 110 14.31 9.45 15.68
CA VAL A 110 12.87 9.60 15.95
C VAL A 110 12.17 8.24 15.91
N PHE A 111 10.91 8.21 16.33
CA PHE A 111 10.03 7.03 16.28
C PHE A 111 10.09 6.35 14.89
N ASP A 112 10.17 5.03 14.89
CA ASP A 112 10.38 4.13 13.74
C ASP A 112 11.67 4.25 12.93
N GLU A 113 12.44 5.33 13.07
CA GLU A 113 13.79 5.40 12.49
C GLU A 113 14.75 4.40 13.14
N VAL A 114 14.47 3.99 14.39
CA VAL A 114 15.17 2.87 15.06
C VAL A 114 15.09 1.58 14.23
N HIS A 115 13.95 1.31 13.60
CA HIS A 115 13.73 0.12 12.78
C HIS A 115 14.32 0.31 11.38
N PHE A 116 13.91 1.37 10.69
CA PHE A 116 14.30 1.59 9.29
C PHE A 116 15.76 1.98 9.12
N GLY A 117 16.34 2.70 10.09
CA GLY A 117 17.77 2.97 10.17
C GLY A 117 18.58 1.69 10.40
N LYS A 118 18.14 0.81 11.30
CA LYS A 118 18.78 -0.51 11.51
C LYS A 118 18.77 -1.34 10.23
N PHE A 119 17.68 -1.32 9.46
CA PHE A 119 17.62 -1.99 8.17
C PHE A 119 18.56 -1.37 7.13
N ALA A 120 18.65 -0.04 7.06
CA ALA A 120 19.62 0.62 6.19
C ALA A 120 21.06 0.21 6.51
N SER A 121 21.43 0.18 7.80
CA SER A 121 22.74 -0.33 8.25
C SER A 121 22.99 -1.78 7.81
N ARG A 122 21.97 -2.64 7.90
CA ARG A 122 22.07 -4.05 7.51
C ARG A 122 22.24 -4.23 5.99
N TYR A 123 21.58 -3.41 5.18
CA TYR A 123 21.83 -3.40 3.73
C TYR A 123 23.26 -2.98 3.40
N ILE A 124 23.79 -1.92 4.02
CA ILE A 124 25.18 -1.48 3.82
C ILE A 124 26.17 -2.58 4.24
N LYS A 125 25.88 -3.25 5.35
CA LYS A 125 26.68 -4.37 5.87
C LYS A 125 26.44 -5.71 5.16
N THR A 126 25.53 -5.77 4.19
CA THR A 126 25.14 -7.01 3.48
C THR A 126 24.61 -8.13 4.39
N GLN A 127 24.03 -7.78 5.56
CA GLN A 127 23.56 -8.73 6.57
C GLN A 127 22.07 -9.02 6.44
N TYR A 128 21.72 -10.30 6.29
CA TYR A 128 20.35 -10.73 6.12
C TYR A 128 19.45 -10.38 7.31
N PHE A 129 18.23 -9.96 7.00
CA PHE A 129 17.18 -9.72 7.98
C PHE A 129 15.79 -10.02 7.42
N VAL A 130 14.86 -10.23 8.33
CA VAL A 130 13.44 -10.42 8.02
C VAL A 130 12.68 -9.19 8.51
N ASP A 131 11.75 -8.72 7.68
CA ASP A 131 10.82 -7.65 8.03
C ASP A 131 9.47 -7.89 7.34
N VAL A 132 8.41 -7.31 7.91
CA VAL A 132 7.05 -7.39 7.38
C VAL A 132 6.84 -6.53 6.13
N HIS A 133 7.61 -5.45 5.97
CA HIS A 133 7.43 -4.52 4.86
C HIS A 133 8.23 -4.92 3.61
N PRO A 134 7.70 -4.64 2.40
CA PRO A 134 8.46 -4.80 1.15
C PRO A 134 9.78 -4.01 1.14
N PRO A 135 10.77 -4.43 0.31
CA PRO A 135 12.12 -3.86 0.37
C PRO A 135 12.27 -2.51 -0.34
N LEU A 136 11.42 -2.15 -1.30
CA LEU A 136 11.58 -0.98 -2.18
C LEU A 136 11.90 0.33 -1.42
N ALA A 137 11.07 0.72 -0.46
CA ALA A 137 11.25 1.98 0.25
C ALA A 137 12.53 1.97 1.10
N LYS A 138 12.87 0.81 1.69
CA LYS A 138 14.13 0.65 2.44
C LYS A 138 15.35 0.75 1.52
N LEU A 139 15.28 0.16 0.33
CA LEU A 139 16.34 0.22 -0.68
C LEU A 139 16.57 1.66 -1.17
N LEU A 140 15.50 2.44 -1.39
CA LEU A 140 15.62 3.85 -1.79
C LEU A 140 16.31 4.70 -0.72
N ILE A 141 15.94 4.52 0.56
CA ILE A 141 16.56 5.23 1.68
C ILE A 141 18.02 4.79 1.84
N THR A 142 18.29 3.48 1.73
CA THR A 142 19.65 2.92 1.81
C THR A 142 20.51 3.46 0.67
N LEU A 143 19.98 3.57 -0.54
CA LEU A 143 20.69 4.16 -1.68
C LEU A 143 21.10 5.61 -1.38
N ALA A 144 20.21 6.41 -0.80
CA ALA A 144 20.58 7.76 -0.37
C ALA A 144 21.65 7.75 0.73
N ALA A 145 21.58 6.83 1.69
CA ALA A 145 22.61 6.68 2.71
C ALA A 145 23.98 6.33 2.09
N PHE A 146 24.00 5.37 1.15
CA PHE A 146 25.20 4.91 0.45
C PHE A 146 25.84 6.02 -0.39
N LEU A 147 25.03 6.77 -1.16
CA LEU A 147 25.51 7.89 -2.00
C LEU A 147 26.17 9.01 -1.19
N PHE A 148 25.76 9.19 0.07
CA PHE A 148 26.31 10.20 0.97
C PHE A 148 27.32 9.64 1.98
N GLY A 149 27.84 8.44 1.74
CA GLY A 149 28.98 7.88 2.48
C GLY A 149 28.64 7.27 3.84
N TYR A 150 27.42 6.75 4.02
CA TYR A 150 27.07 6.03 5.24
C TYR A 150 27.79 4.66 5.33
N ASP A 151 28.44 4.40 6.46
CA ASP A 151 29.25 3.20 6.70
C ASP A 151 28.48 2.04 7.36
N GLY A 152 27.25 2.28 7.82
CA GLY A 152 26.42 1.28 8.49
C GLY A 152 26.80 0.99 9.95
N HIS A 153 27.78 1.67 10.54
CA HIS A 153 28.27 1.38 11.90
C HIS A 153 27.40 1.99 13.01
N PHE A 154 26.57 2.99 12.70
CA PHE A 154 25.68 3.59 13.67
C PHE A 154 24.61 2.61 14.16
N ASP A 155 24.46 2.54 15.48
CA ASP A 155 23.49 1.68 16.15
C ASP A 155 22.19 2.46 16.46
N PHE A 156 21.14 2.12 15.71
CA PHE A 156 19.78 2.67 15.77
C PHE A 156 18.93 2.01 16.87
N LYS A 157 19.45 1.90 18.10
CA LYS A 157 18.77 1.17 19.18
C LYS A 157 17.75 2.03 19.93
N ASP A 158 18.13 3.27 20.24
CA ASP A 158 17.38 4.11 21.18
C ASP A 158 16.86 5.39 20.51
N ILE A 159 15.61 5.73 20.83
CA ILE A 159 14.99 6.99 20.40
C ILE A 159 15.68 8.15 21.14
N GLY A 160 15.99 9.23 20.41
CA GLY A 160 16.67 10.40 20.95
C GLY A 160 18.19 10.32 20.90
N LYS A 161 18.79 9.22 20.45
CA LYS A 161 20.24 9.13 20.21
C LYS A 161 20.65 10.12 19.12
N VAL A 162 21.67 10.94 19.39
CA VAL A 162 22.20 11.91 18.42
C VAL A 162 22.92 11.17 17.30
N TYR A 163 22.72 11.61 16.06
CA TYR A 163 23.40 10.99 14.92
C TYR A 163 24.90 11.28 14.93
N GLU A 164 25.70 10.23 14.79
CA GLU A 164 27.15 10.30 14.67
C GLU A 164 27.54 9.68 13.33
N HIS A 165 28.16 10.46 12.44
CA HIS A 165 28.60 10.00 11.11
C HIS A 165 27.49 9.39 10.22
N VAL A 166 26.22 9.73 10.47
CA VAL A 166 25.08 9.32 9.64
C VAL A 166 24.64 10.49 8.75
N PRO A 167 24.53 10.33 7.42
CA PRO A 167 23.94 11.32 6.53
C PRO A 167 22.41 11.34 6.64
N TYR A 168 21.87 11.52 7.86
CA TYR A 168 20.44 11.44 8.17
C TYR A 168 19.61 12.45 7.37
N VAL A 169 20.16 13.64 7.11
CA VAL A 169 19.50 14.66 6.27
C VAL A 169 19.24 14.12 4.87
N ALA A 170 20.25 13.49 4.24
CA ALA A 170 20.11 12.91 2.91
C ALA A 170 19.13 11.73 2.89
N MET A 171 19.16 10.90 3.93
CA MET A 171 18.21 9.79 4.09
C MET A 171 16.76 10.32 4.22
N SER A 172 16.54 11.40 4.97
CA SER A 172 15.25 12.06 5.12
C SER A 172 14.81 12.86 3.89
N MET A 173 15.73 13.29 3.01
CA MET A 173 15.37 13.96 1.76
C MET A 173 14.54 13.07 0.84
N VAL A 174 14.75 11.74 0.86
CA VAL A 174 13.98 10.81 0.02
C VAL A 174 12.47 10.84 0.35
N PRO A 175 12.03 10.53 1.58
CA PRO A 175 10.61 10.64 1.95
C PRO A 175 10.09 12.08 1.82
N ALA A 176 10.91 13.09 2.09
CA ALA A 176 10.48 14.48 2.00
C ALA A 176 10.17 14.91 0.55
N LEU A 177 11.05 14.57 -0.40
CA LEU A 177 10.84 14.86 -1.82
C LEU A 177 9.65 14.09 -2.40
N LEU A 178 9.48 12.82 -2.01
CA LEU A 178 8.30 12.04 -2.41
C LEU A 178 7.01 12.61 -1.80
N GLY A 179 7.05 13.08 -0.55
CA GLY A 179 5.95 13.79 0.08
C GLY A 179 5.59 15.10 -0.63
N VAL A 180 6.59 15.86 -1.11
CA VAL A 180 6.36 17.06 -1.94
C VAL A 180 5.71 16.68 -3.28
N ALA A 181 6.18 15.61 -3.93
CA ALA A 181 5.66 15.14 -5.21
C ALA A 181 4.20 14.63 -5.15
N THR A 182 3.74 14.19 -3.97
CA THR A 182 2.32 13.82 -3.74
C THR A 182 1.36 15.00 -3.91
N VAL A 183 1.78 16.24 -3.63
CA VAL A 183 0.93 17.43 -3.74
C VAL A 183 0.47 17.72 -5.17
N PRO A 184 1.37 17.88 -6.16
CA PRO A 184 0.94 18.09 -7.55
C PRO A 184 0.18 16.88 -8.08
N LEU A 185 0.50 15.65 -7.65
CA LEU A 185 -0.28 14.46 -8.03
C LEU A 185 -1.74 14.55 -7.58
N ALA A 186 -2.00 15.05 -6.36
CA ALA A 186 -3.37 15.26 -5.90
C ALA A 186 -4.13 16.29 -6.75
N TYR A 187 -3.49 17.42 -7.09
CA TYR A 187 -4.07 18.41 -8.00
C TYR A 187 -4.39 17.81 -9.36
N LEU A 188 -3.41 17.13 -9.97
CA LEU A 188 -3.54 16.51 -11.29
C LEU A 188 -4.60 15.40 -11.31
N THR A 189 -4.73 14.62 -10.23
CA THR A 189 -5.76 13.59 -10.10
C THR A 189 -7.15 14.19 -10.16
N LEU A 190 -7.40 15.27 -9.43
CA LEU A 190 -8.70 15.95 -9.48
C LEU A 190 -8.95 16.64 -10.83
N ARG A 191 -7.92 17.21 -11.45
CA ARG A 191 -8.05 17.73 -12.83
C ARG A 191 -8.38 16.63 -13.84
N ALA A 192 -7.81 15.44 -13.67
CA ALA A 192 -8.12 14.27 -14.50
C ALA A 192 -9.53 13.72 -14.26
N LEU A 193 -10.14 14.00 -13.09
CA LEU A 193 -11.57 13.74 -12.79
C LEU A 193 -12.50 14.87 -13.25
N ASP A 194 -12.05 15.72 -14.18
CA ASP A 194 -12.79 16.88 -14.68
C ASP A 194 -13.24 17.90 -13.60
N CYS A 195 -12.60 17.87 -12.42
CA CYS A 195 -12.87 18.86 -11.38
C CYS A 195 -12.31 20.23 -11.76
N ARG A 196 -12.91 21.30 -11.22
CA ARG A 196 -12.46 22.67 -11.45
C ARG A 196 -11.04 22.90 -10.90
N ALA A 197 -10.33 23.87 -11.46
CA ALA A 197 -9.01 24.26 -10.97
C ALA A 197 -9.05 24.72 -9.50
N THR A 198 -10.11 25.44 -9.10
CA THR A 198 -10.28 25.91 -7.71
C THR A 198 -10.49 24.77 -6.72
N THR A 199 -11.29 23.77 -7.06
CA THR A 199 -11.52 22.58 -6.20
C THR A 199 -10.26 21.73 -6.10
N SER A 200 -9.55 21.59 -7.22
CA SER A 200 -8.29 20.84 -7.28
C SER A 200 -7.19 21.55 -6.46
N LEU A 201 -7.13 22.88 -6.53
CA LEU A 201 -6.22 23.69 -5.71
C LEU A 201 -6.54 23.53 -4.22
N LEU A 202 -7.81 23.63 -3.82
CA LEU A 202 -8.21 23.49 -2.41
C LEU A 202 -7.79 22.13 -1.83
N ALA A 203 -8.01 21.05 -2.56
CA ALA A 203 -7.62 19.72 -2.13
C ALA A 203 -6.09 19.57 -2.00
N ALA A 204 -5.33 20.13 -2.95
CA ALA A 204 -3.88 20.10 -2.88
C ALA A 204 -3.33 20.98 -1.73
N LEU A 205 -4.00 22.09 -1.40
CA LEU A 205 -3.68 22.90 -0.23
C LEU A 205 -3.96 22.16 1.08
N PHE A 206 -5.07 21.41 1.18
CA PHE A 206 -5.33 20.54 2.34
C PHE A 206 -4.22 19.50 2.52
N ILE A 207 -3.80 18.82 1.45
CA ILE A 207 -2.68 17.88 1.52
C ILE A 207 -1.35 18.58 1.82
N THR A 208 -1.18 19.84 1.41
CA THR A 208 0.05 20.61 1.68
C THR A 208 0.17 21.01 3.15
N PHE A 209 -0.94 21.41 3.79
CA PHE A 209 -0.97 21.88 5.17
C PHE A 209 -1.45 20.81 6.17
N GLU A 210 -1.53 19.56 5.75
CA GLU A 210 -1.92 18.46 6.64
C GLU A 210 -0.72 18.03 7.51
N ASN A 211 -0.82 18.30 8.81
CA ASN A 211 0.28 18.12 9.76
C ASN A 211 0.75 16.66 9.87
N GLY A 212 -0.17 15.69 9.75
CA GLY A 212 0.18 14.27 9.78
C GLY A 212 1.12 13.88 8.63
N LEU A 213 0.75 14.26 7.40
CA LEU A 213 1.55 13.98 6.20
C LEU A 213 2.87 14.76 6.19
N VAL A 214 2.88 15.98 6.71
CA VAL A 214 4.11 16.78 6.86
C VAL A 214 5.07 16.12 7.84
N THR A 215 4.55 15.61 8.97
CA THR A 215 5.38 14.96 9.99
C THR A 215 5.97 13.65 9.48
N GLN A 216 5.16 12.79 8.87
CA GLN A 216 5.61 11.50 8.33
C GLN A 216 6.60 11.63 7.15
N SER A 217 6.56 12.73 6.40
CA SER A 217 7.48 12.95 5.27
C SER A 217 8.83 13.54 5.64
N ARG A 218 8.99 13.99 6.89
CA ARG A 218 10.21 14.65 7.35
C ARG A 218 11.26 13.72 7.95
N HIS A 219 10.84 12.52 8.32
CA HIS A 219 11.65 11.51 9.02
C HIS A 219 11.96 10.32 8.10
N ILE A 220 12.90 9.47 8.52
CA ILE A 220 13.32 8.27 7.77
C ILE A 220 12.25 7.17 7.90
N LEU A 221 11.09 7.40 7.29
CA LEU A 221 9.89 6.57 7.35
C LEU A 221 9.50 6.04 5.97
N LEU A 222 8.83 4.89 5.94
CA LEU A 222 8.37 4.25 4.69
C LEU A 222 6.98 4.75 4.24
N ASP A 223 6.26 5.48 5.09
CA ASP A 223 4.91 5.98 4.81
C ASP A 223 4.87 6.94 3.62
N SER A 224 5.88 7.79 3.47
CA SER A 224 5.90 8.78 2.40
C SER A 224 6.09 8.17 1.00
N PRO A 225 7.08 7.26 0.79
CA PRO A 225 7.11 6.45 -0.42
C PRO A 225 5.80 5.70 -0.70
N LEU A 226 5.19 5.10 0.34
CA LEU A 226 3.91 4.39 0.24
C LEU A 226 2.79 5.31 -0.27
N ILE A 227 2.61 6.49 0.34
CA ILE A 227 1.58 7.45 -0.04
C ILE A 227 1.86 8.02 -1.44
N PHE A 228 3.12 8.30 -1.77
CA PHE A 228 3.50 8.76 -3.11
C PHE A 228 3.12 7.74 -4.18
N PHE A 229 3.54 6.48 -4.05
CA PHE A 229 3.21 5.44 -5.04
C PHE A 229 1.70 5.16 -5.09
N THR A 230 1.00 5.23 -3.96
CA THR A 230 -0.48 5.12 -3.94
C THR A 230 -1.14 6.25 -4.71
N SER A 231 -0.65 7.49 -4.53
CA SER A 231 -1.18 8.67 -5.25
C SER A 231 -0.86 8.61 -6.74
N LEU A 232 0.34 8.14 -7.11
CA LEU A 232 0.75 7.93 -8.50
C LEU A 232 -0.09 6.86 -9.19
N SER A 233 -0.36 5.74 -8.52
CA SER A 233 -1.25 4.68 -9.03
C SER A 233 -2.67 5.19 -9.22
N THR A 234 -3.20 5.96 -8.25
CA THR A 234 -4.54 6.54 -8.35
C THR A 234 -4.62 7.52 -9.52
N PHE A 235 -3.62 8.39 -9.68
CA PHE A 235 -3.52 9.30 -10.80
C PHE A 235 -3.46 8.55 -12.14
N ALA A 236 -2.58 7.56 -12.27
CA ALA A 236 -2.42 6.78 -13.50
C ALA A 236 -3.71 6.03 -13.86
N TRP A 237 -4.39 5.45 -12.88
CA TRP A 237 -5.69 4.80 -13.07
C TRP A 237 -6.75 5.76 -13.60
N VAL A 238 -6.90 6.92 -12.96
CA VAL A 238 -7.85 7.95 -13.39
C VAL A 238 -7.51 8.44 -14.80
N TYR A 239 -6.24 8.71 -15.06
CA TYR A 239 -5.77 9.17 -16.36
C TYR A 239 -6.09 8.18 -17.48
N LEU A 240 -5.76 6.90 -17.29
CA LEU A 240 -6.02 5.85 -18.27
C LEU A 240 -7.52 5.60 -18.46
N SER A 241 -8.31 5.69 -17.39
CA SER A 241 -9.77 5.57 -17.46
C SER A 241 -10.40 6.72 -18.27
N ALA A 242 -9.89 7.94 -18.12
CA ALA A 242 -10.30 9.09 -18.91
C ALA A 242 -9.92 8.93 -20.39
N LEU A 243 -8.72 8.42 -20.68
CA LEU A 243 -8.26 8.15 -22.04
C LEU A 243 -9.09 7.07 -22.74
N SER A 244 -9.40 5.96 -22.05
CA SER A 244 -10.22 4.88 -22.60
C SER A 244 -11.63 5.36 -22.96
N SER A 245 -12.21 6.26 -22.14
CA SER A 245 -13.51 6.87 -22.44
C SER A 245 -13.45 7.77 -23.68
N ALA A 246 -12.34 8.46 -23.91
CA ALA A 246 -12.12 9.29 -25.09
C ALA A 246 -11.93 8.45 -26.37
N VAL A 247 -11.22 7.31 -26.28
CA VAL A 247 -10.98 6.40 -27.41
C VAL A 247 -12.26 5.65 -27.80
N ASN A 248 -13.02 5.13 -26.82
CA ASN A 248 -14.27 4.43 -27.06
C ASN A 248 -15.45 5.38 -27.40
N GLY A 249 -15.34 6.66 -27.06
CA GLY A 249 -16.31 7.72 -27.40
C GLY A 249 -16.40 8.06 -28.90
N LEU A 250 -15.50 7.53 -29.74
CA LEU A 250 -15.60 7.60 -31.19
C LEU A 250 -16.34 6.39 -31.80
N ALA A 251 -16.69 5.37 -31.00
CA ALA A 251 -17.33 4.13 -31.46
C ALA A 251 -18.76 3.90 -30.90
N CYS A 252 -19.24 4.73 -29.97
CA CYS A 252 -20.57 4.57 -29.38
C CYS A 252 -21.59 5.55 -29.98
N SER A 253 -22.35 5.07 -30.97
CA SER A 253 -23.66 5.61 -31.33
C SER A 253 -24.62 5.57 -30.13
N PRO A 254 -25.62 6.48 -30.06
CA PRO A 254 -26.37 6.77 -28.85
C PRO A 254 -27.55 5.81 -28.68
N LEU A 255 -27.31 4.62 -28.15
CA LEU A 255 -28.38 3.74 -27.66
C LEU A 255 -27.89 2.98 -26.43
N GLN A 256 -27.72 3.69 -25.31
CA GLN A 256 -27.81 3.03 -24.01
C GLN A 256 -28.37 3.99 -22.95
N PRO A 257 -29.54 3.69 -22.36
CA PRO A 257 -30.24 4.66 -21.54
C PRO A 257 -29.52 4.90 -20.21
N SER A 258 -29.45 6.18 -19.89
CA SER A 258 -29.26 6.78 -18.58
C SER A 258 -29.98 6.01 -17.47
N GLY A 259 -29.26 5.63 -16.41
CA GLY A 259 -29.88 5.02 -15.23
C GLY A 259 -29.03 3.97 -14.51
N ALA A 260 -27.73 4.20 -14.35
CA ALA A 260 -26.95 3.50 -13.34
C ALA A 260 -25.81 4.41 -12.91
N ALA A 261 -26.03 5.16 -11.84
CA ALA A 261 -24.94 5.40 -10.90
C ALA A 261 -24.27 4.04 -10.71
N ARG A 262 -23.04 3.91 -11.23
CA ARG A 262 -22.26 2.69 -11.10
C ARG A 262 -22.16 2.48 -9.60
N SER A 263 -22.94 1.52 -9.12
CA SER A 263 -23.01 1.12 -7.73
C SER A 263 -21.57 0.92 -7.25
N ILE A 264 -21.09 1.90 -6.47
CA ILE A 264 -19.96 1.73 -5.57
C ILE A 264 -20.49 0.80 -4.48
N ASN A 265 -20.59 -0.48 -4.81
CA ASN A 265 -20.79 -1.56 -3.85
C ASN A 265 -20.55 -2.90 -4.54
N SER A 266 -19.27 -3.24 -4.65
CA SER A 266 -18.79 -4.60 -4.44
C SER A 266 -17.35 -4.54 -3.92
N GLY A 267 -17.21 -4.24 -2.62
CA GLY A 267 -16.23 -4.91 -1.75
C GLY A 267 -14.73 -4.69 -1.96
N SER A 268 -14.24 -3.53 -2.38
CA SER A 268 -12.78 -3.29 -2.47
C SER A 268 -12.29 -1.89 -2.08
N SER A 269 -13.09 -1.12 -1.32
CA SER A 269 -12.67 0.17 -0.75
C SER A 269 -11.81 -0.02 0.51
N SER A 270 -10.82 -0.90 0.45
CA SER A 270 -9.77 -0.96 1.47
C SER A 270 -8.49 -0.37 0.84
N PRO A 271 -7.76 0.53 1.52
CA PRO A 271 -6.47 1.04 1.03
C PRO A 271 -5.47 -0.08 0.67
N THR A 272 -5.68 -1.28 1.21
CA THR A 272 -4.98 -2.53 0.87
C THR A 272 -5.20 -2.99 -0.57
N PHE A 273 -6.35 -2.73 -1.18
CA PHE A 273 -6.66 -3.14 -2.56
C PHE A 273 -5.96 -2.24 -3.60
N VAL A 274 -5.85 -0.94 -3.32
CA VAL A 274 -5.04 -0.02 -4.14
C VAL A 274 -3.55 -0.32 -3.99
N PHE A 275 -3.10 -0.79 -2.82
CA PHE A 275 -1.72 -1.21 -2.63
C PHE A 275 -1.39 -2.53 -3.37
N LEU A 276 -2.30 -3.52 -3.33
CA LEU A 276 -2.19 -4.74 -4.13
C LEU A 276 -2.24 -4.47 -5.65
N GLN A 277 -3.01 -3.47 -6.07
CA GLN A 277 -3.09 -3.05 -7.46
C GLN A 277 -1.86 -2.20 -7.89
N SER A 278 -1.19 -1.53 -6.95
CA SER A 278 0.08 -0.81 -7.18
C SER A 278 1.26 -1.78 -7.33
N CYS A 279 1.25 -2.91 -6.62
CA CYS A 279 2.16 -4.02 -6.86
C CYS A 279 1.84 -4.77 -8.17
N SER A 280 0.64 -4.58 -8.72
CA SER A 280 0.15 -5.17 -9.97
C SER A 280 0.08 -4.13 -11.08
N PHE A 281 1.19 -3.49 -11.41
CA PHE A 281 1.31 -2.64 -12.61
C PHE A 281 1.06 -3.39 -13.95
N GLY A 282 0.70 -4.69 -13.90
CA GLY A 282 0.45 -5.57 -15.04
C GLY A 282 -0.99 -5.64 -15.55
N THR A 283 -1.98 -5.04 -14.87
CA THR A 283 -3.41 -5.16 -15.27
C THR A 283 -4.00 -3.89 -15.87
N LEU A 284 -3.17 -2.95 -16.29
CA LEU A 284 -3.58 -1.68 -16.91
C LEU A 284 -3.76 -1.73 -18.44
N TRP A 285 -3.85 -2.92 -19.04
CA TRP A 285 -4.13 -3.07 -20.47
C TRP A 285 -5.43 -3.84 -20.72
N PRO A 286 -6.52 -3.17 -21.18
CA PRO A 286 -7.70 -3.88 -21.64
C PRO A 286 -7.39 -4.49 -23.01
N GLY A 287 -7.20 -5.81 -23.02
CA GLY A 287 -7.04 -6.60 -24.23
C GLY A 287 -5.59 -6.81 -24.62
N HIS A 288 -4.95 -7.79 -24.00
CA HIS A 288 -4.15 -8.85 -24.64
C HIS A 288 -3.59 -9.70 -23.50
N TYR A 289 -3.91 -10.99 -23.52
CA TYR A 289 -3.20 -12.01 -22.76
C TYR A 289 -1.72 -11.94 -23.18
N VAL A 290 -0.91 -11.13 -22.49
CA VAL A 290 0.53 -11.15 -22.68
C VAL A 290 1.09 -12.07 -21.61
N SER A 291 1.30 -13.32 -22.02
CA SER A 291 2.40 -14.13 -21.51
C SER A 291 3.71 -13.33 -21.69
N SER A 292 4.09 -12.51 -20.72
CA SER A 292 5.40 -11.86 -20.69
C SER A 292 6.18 -12.41 -19.51
N SER A 293 7.27 -13.05 -19.85
CA SER A 293 8.40 -13.46 -19.02
C SER A 293 9.17 -12.25 -18.44
N SER A 294 8.47 -11.16 -18.09
CA SER A 294 9.05 -10.01 -17.42
C SER A 294 8.76 -10.12 -15.93
N PRO A 295 9.79 -10.17 -15.05
CA PRO A 295 9.58 -10.18 -13.62
C PRO A 295 8.69 -9.00 -13.23
N SER A 296 7.68 -9.26 -12.39
CA SER A 296 6.88 -8.17 -11.82
C SER A 296 7.80 -7.20 -11.07
N HIS A 297 7.44 -5.91 -11.02
CA HIS A 297 8.24 -4.89 -10.30
C HIS A 297 8.59 -5.33 -8.86
N SER A 298 7.64 -5.99 -8.18
CA SER A 298 7.85 -6.58 -6.86
C SER A 298 8.93 -7.65 -6.86
N THR A 299 8.90 -8.57 -7.83
CA THR A 299 9.92 -9.62 -7.99
C THR A 299 11.31 -9.02 -8.21
N CYS A 300 11.43 -7.98 -9.03
CA CYS A 300 12.70 -7.29 -9.27
C CYS A 300 13.25 -6.66 -7.97
N MET A 301 12.40 -6.03 -7.15
CA MET A 301 12.84 -5.44 -5.88
C MET A 301 13.30 -6.48 -4.85
N PHE A 302 12.60 -7.62 -4.78
CA PHE A 302 13.05 -8.74 -3.95
C PHE A 302 14.33 -9.40 -4.47
N GLN A 303 14.50 -9.46 -5.79
CA GLN A 303 15.76 -9.93 -6.39
C GLN A 303 16.93 -9.05 -5.94
N ILE A 304 16.79 -7.72 -6.00
CA ILE A 304 17.82 -6.79 -5.52
C ILE A 304 18.06 -6.96 -4.02
N HIS A 305 16.99 -7.11 -3.23
CA HIS A 305 17.09 -7.35 -1.79
C HIS A 305 17.94 -8.58 -1.46
N PHE A 306 17.69 -9.73 -2.10
CA PHE A 306 18.48 -10.94 -1.88
C PHE A 306 19.89 -10.86 -2.46
N LEU A 307 20.09 -10.14 -3.57
CA LEU A 307 21.43 -9.92 -4.14
C LEU A 307 22.33 -9.07 -3.23
N LEU A 308 21.77 -8.11 -2.49
CA LEU A 308 22.53 -7.28 -1.56
C LEU A 308 22.78 -7.96 -0.21
N LEU A 309 21.85 -8.80 0.26
CA LEU A 309 21.92 -9.45 1.57
C LEU A 309 22.56 -10.83 1.49
N GLY A 310 23.84 -10.87 1.12
CA GLY A 310 24.59 -12.11 0.93
C GLY A 310 25.18 -12.73 2.20
N SER A 311 25.11 -12.08 3.36
CA SER A 311 25.72 -12.58 4.61
C SER A 311 24.67 -12.90 5.68
N SER A 312 24.99 -13.84 6.57
CA SER A 312 24.17 -14.20 7.74
C SER A 312 23.96 -12.99 8.67
N GLY A 313 22.78 -12.90 9.26
CA GLY A 313 22.37 -11.84 10.17
C GLY A 313 21.21 -12.29 11.06
N GLU A 314 20.75 -11.43 11.96
CA GLU A 314 19.77 -11.75 13.01
C GLU A 314 18.44 -12.36 12.48
N GLY A 315 18.08 -12.11 11.22
CA GLY A 315 16.85 -12.66 10.63
C GLY A 315 17.00 -14.04 9.98
N ASP A 316 18.21 -14.60 9.90
CA ASP A 316 18.45 -15.87 9.20
C ASP A 316 17.75 -17.06 9.87
N GLY A 317 17.62 -17.05 11.20
CA GLY A 317 17.01 -18.11 12.00
C GLY A 317 15.56 -18.45 11.64
N PHE A 318 14.82 -17.50 11.04
CA PHE A 318 13.44 -17.73 10.58
C PHE A 318 13.35 -18.40 9.21
N MET A 319 14.46 -18.54 8.49
CA MET A 319 14.50 -19.10 7.13
C MET A 319 14.73 -20.61 7.13
N SER A 320 14.45 -21.26 5.99
CA SER A 320 14.82 -22.66 5.79
C SER A 320 16.34 -22.84 5.85
N SER A 321 16.80 -24.06 6.20
CA SER A 321 18.23 -24.37 6.22
C SER A 321 18.82 -24.12 4.84
N GLU A 322 18.17 -24.61 3.78
CA GLU A 322 18.56 -24.41 2.38
C GLU A 322 18.81 -22.93 2.05
N PHE A 323 17.96 -22.02 2.52
CA PHE A 323 18.16 -20.59 2.31
C PHE A 323 19.32 -20.05 3.16
N GLN A 324 19.41 -20.43 4.44
CA GLN A 324 20.52 -20.02 5.32
C GLN A 324 21.89 -20.40 4.72
N HIS A 325 21.96 -21.53 4.02
CA HIS A 325 23.15 -21.99 3.30
C HIS A 325 23.58 -21.11 2.12
N THR A 326 22.65 -20.34 1.54
CA THR A 326 22.99 -19.36 0.49
C THR A 326 23.68 -18.12 1.07
N LEU A 327 23.59 -17.91 2.40
CA LEU A 327 24.17 -16.76 3.09
C LEU A 327 25.59 -17.07 3.57
N GLY A 328 26.53 -16.16 3.31
CA GLY A 328 27.89 -16.21 3.80
C GLY A 328 27.97 -16.12 5.33
N GLY A 329 28.92 -16.84 5.94
CA GLY A 329 29.19 -16.80 7.39
C GLY A 329 28.66 -17.99 8.18
N ARG A 330 27.76 -18.82 7.62
CA ARG A 330 27.31 -20.09 8.20
C ARG A 330 27.19 -21.16 7.11
N GLY A 331 28.24 -21.96 6.92
CA GLY A 331 28.15 -23.18 6.11
C GLY A 331 27.73 -24.35 7.01
N MET A 332 26.67 -25.08 6.63
CA MET A 332 26.56 -26.49 7.05
C MET A 332 27.40 -27.32 6.06
N GLN A 333 27.98 -28.42 6.55
CA GLN A 333 28.55 -29.42 5.65
C GLN A 333 27.44 -29.96 4.74
N ASP A 334 27.75 -30.20 3.47
CA ASP A 334 26.83 -30.82 2.53
C ASP A 334 26.47 -32.23 3.00
N THR A 335 25.23 -32.43 3.46
CA THR A 335 24.75 -33.73 3.95
C THR A 335 24.07 -34.52 2.84
N PHE A 336 24.76 -34.74 1.71
CA PHE A 336 24.26 -35.61 0.61
C PHE A 336 24.46 -37.12 0.89
N ALA A 337 24.71 -37.51 2.14
CA ALA A 337 24.94 -38.90 2.50
C ALA A 337 23.62 -39.60 2.84
N ASP A 338 23.45 -40.82 2.31
CA ASP A 338 22.39 -41.72 2.74
C ASP A 338 22.53 -42.01 4.26
N ILE A 339 21.41 -41.97 4.98
CA ILE A 339 21.38 -42.21 6.43
C ILE A 339 21.53 -43.72 6.69
N ALA A 340 22.66 -44.13 7.27
CA ALA A 340 22.91 -45.51 7.69
C ALA A 340 22.56 -45.72 9.17
N LEU A 341 22.37 -46.98 9.59
CA LEU A 341 22.31 -47.33 11.01
C LEU A 341 23.61 -46.93 11.72
N GLY A 342 23.47 -46.31 12.90
CA GLY A 342 24.58 -45.75 13.68
C GLY A 342 24.91 -44.29 13.35
N SER A 343 24.29 -43.71 12.32
CA SER A 343 24.49 -42.29 11.96
C SER A 343 23.93 -41.36 13.04
N GLU A 344 24.64 -40.25 13.25
CA GLU A 344 24.20 -39.14 14.09
C GLU A 344 23.59 -38.05 13.21
N ILE A 345 22.33 -37.72 13.47
CA ILE A 345 21.52 -36.83 12.64
C ILE A 345 20.84 -35.78 13.50
N SER A 346 20.60 -34.60 12.95
CA SER A 346 19.72 -33.60 13.56
C SER A 346 18.43 -33.51 12.74
N ILE A 347 17.28 -33.72 13.38
CA ILE A 347 15.97 -33.76 12.70
C ILE A 347 15.31 -32.39 12.82
N ARG A 348 14.91 -31.79 11.70
CA ARG A 348 14.18 -30.51 11.64
C ARG A 348 12.74 -30.75 11.21
N HIS A 349 11.79 -30.13 11.90
CA HIS A 349 10.39 -30.18 11.48
C HIS A 349 10.14 -29.20 10.32
N TYR A 350 9.50 -29.69 9.25
CA TYR A 350 9.30 -28.93 8.01
C TYR A 350 8.27 -27.79 8.16
N ASN A 351 7.17 -28.04 8.88
CA ASN A 351 6.02 -27.12 8.93
C ASN A 351 6.04 -26.10 10.09
N THR A 352 6.94 -26.24 11.07
CA THR A 352 7.15 -25.19 12.09
C THR A 352 8.38 -24.37 11.72
N GLN A 353 8.46 -23.13 12.22
CA GLN A 353 9.51 -22.14 11.91
C GLN A 353 10.92 -22.59 12.36
N GLY A 354 11.44 -23.66 11.75
CA GLY A 354 12.81 -24.11 11.89
C GLY A 354 13.20 -24.83 13.16
N GLY A 355 12.25 -25.37 13.93
CA GLY A 355 12.59 -26.10 15.15
C GLY A 355 13.19 -27.49 14.88
N TYR A 356 14.26 -27.81 15.61
CA TYR A 356 14.93 -29.10 15.66
C TYR A 356 14.38 -29.96 16.79
N LEU A 357 14.36 -31.27 16.58
CA LEU A 357 14.08 -32.24 17.64
C LEU A 357 15.18 -32.11 18.71
N HIS A 358 14.78 -31.79 19.93
CA HIS A 358 15.68 -31.38 21.00
C HIS A 358 15.34 -32.07 22.31
N SER A 359 16.33 -32.58 23.03
CA SER A 359 16.14 -33.13 24.37
C SER A 359 17.24 -32.69 25.33
N HIS A 360 16.86 -32.17 26.50
CA HIS A 360 17.76 -31.72 27.55
C HIS A 360 17.38 -32.35 28.89
N ALA A 361 18.22 -32.21 29.92
CA ALA A 361 18.04 -32.84 31.24
C ALA A 361 16.95 -32.18 32.10
N SER A 362 15.73 -32.05 31.56
CA SER A 362 14.53 -31.62 32.26
C SER A 362 13.42 -32.65 32.08
N VAL A 363 12.54 -32.78 33.06
CA VAL A 363 11.41 -33.72 33.04
C VAL A 363 10.07 -32.99 32.93
N TYR A 364 9.05 -33.64 32.37
CA TYR A 364 7.71 -33.05 32.32
C TYR A 364 7.15 -32.84 33.75
N PRO A 365 6.54 -31.67 34.05
CA PRO A 365 5.99 -31.39 35.38
C PRO A 365 4.76 -32.26 35.72
N THR A 366 4.07 -32.76 34.69
CA THR A 366 2.88 -33.61 34.77
C THR A 366 3.00 -34.78 33.80
N GLY A 367 2.08 -35.76 33.86
CA GLY A 367 2.13 -36.93 32.98
C GLY A 367 3.19 -37.95 33.41
N SER A 368 3.97 -38.46 32.47
CA SER A 368 4.95 -39.54 32.71
C SER A 368 6.17 -39.12 33.54
N LYS A 369 6.39 -37.81 33.72
CA LYS A 369 7.60 -37.25 34.36
C LYS A 369 8.92 -37.75 33.75
N GLN A 370 8.88 -38.19 32.49
CA GLN A 370 10.07 -38.56 31.72
C GLN A 370 10.76 -37.31 31.15
N GLN A 371 11.93 -37.51 30.54
CA GLN A 371 12.70 -36.46 29.90
C GLN A 371 11.89 -35.73 28.82
N GLN A 372 12.04 -34.42 28.76
CA GLN A 372 11.35 -33.58 27.79
C GLN A 372 11.98 -33.73 26.40
N ILE A 373 11.11 -33.85 25.40
CA ILE A 373 11.48 -33.78 23.98
C ILE A 373 10.68 -32.63 23.39
N THR A 374 11.38 -31.63 22.89
CA THR A 374 10.81 -30.35 22.48
C THR A 374 11.28 -29.99 21.07
N LEU A 375 10.71 -28.91 20.55
CA LEU A 375 11.15 -28.33 19.29
C LEU A 375 11.91 -27.03 19.56
N TYR A 376 13.22 -27.02 19.32
CA TYR A 376 14.11 -25.90 19.65
C TYR A 376 14.67 -25.24 18.38
N PRO A 377 14.60 -23.91 18.21
CA PRO A 377 14.95 -23.25 16.94
C PRO A 377 16.47 -23.09 16.70
N HIS A 378 17.30 -23.29 17.71
CA HIS A 378 18.76 -23.15 17.58
C HIS A 378 19.44 -24.52 17.54
N ARG A 379 20.59 -24.58 16.87
CA ARG A 379 21.39 -25.80 16.77
C ARG A 379 22.32 -25.93 17.97
N ASP A 380 22.25 -27.04 18.68
CA ASP A 380 23.14 -27.44 19.77
C ASP A 380 23.38 -28.96 19.78
N GLN A 381 24.22 -29.45 20.70
CA GLN A 381 24.53 -30.88 20.86
C GLN A 381 23.31 -31.71 21.30
N ASN A 382 22.31 -31.06 21.89
CA ASN A 382 21.06 -31.70 22.31
C ASN A 382 20.10 -31.95 21.13
N ASN A 383 20.48 -31.55 19.92
CA ASN A 383 19.77 -31.86 18.68
C ASN A 383 20.31 -33.09 17.95
N ASP A 384 21.36 -33.73 18.46
CA ASP A 384 22.01 -34.84 17.80
C ASP A 384 21.38 -36.18 18.24
N TRP A 385 20.87 -36.92 17.26
CA TRP A 385 20.15 -38.18 17.45
C TRP A 385 20.86 -39.31 16.72
N ARG A 386 21.10 -40.41 17.41
CA ARG A 386 21.69 -41.62 16.81
C ARG A 386 20.60 -42.55 16.29
N VAL A 387 20.68 -42.93 15.02
CA VAL A 387 19.76 -43.92 14.43
C VAL A 387 20.20 -45.32 14.86
N THR A 388 19.36 -46.04 15.59
CA THR A 388 19.64 -47.42 16.04
C THR A 388 18.62 -48.40 15.48
N ASN A 389 18.99 -49.69 15.43
CA ASN A 389 18.09 -50.73 15.00
C ASN A 389 17.16 -51.13 16.15
N ALA A 390 15.84 -50.95 15.98
CA ALA A 390 14.86 -51.28 17.01
C ALA A 390 14.83 -52.77 17.41
N THR A 391 15.30 -53.67 16.54
CA THR A 391 15.34 -55.12 16.81
C THR A 391 16.55 -55.56 17.66
N HIS A 392 17.59 -54.72 17.73
CA HIS A 392 18.75 -54.92 18.60
C HIS A 392 18.68 -53.88 19.72
N ILE A 393 17.99 -54.23 20.81
CA ILE A 393 17.99 -53.40 22.02
C ILE A 393 19.32 -53.67 22.73
N ASP A 394 20.33 -52.86 22.43
CA ASP A 394 21.50 -52.77 23.29
C ASP A 394 21.03 -52.28 24.68
N PRO A 395 21.58 -52.80 25.79
CA PRO A 395 21.24 -52.32 27.12
C PRO A 395 21.49 -50.80 27.20
N PRO A 396 20.64 -50.03 27.90
CA PRO A 396 20.76 -48.58 27.95
C PRO A 396 22.15 -48.20 28.46
N VAL A 397 22.87 -47.38 27.67
CA VAL A 397 24.09 -46.73 28.12
C VAL A 397 23.69 -45.70 29.17
N ILE A 398 23.82 -46.07 30.44
CA ILE A 398 23.70 -45.14 31.56
C ILE A 398 24.94 -44.24 31.47
N ALA A 399 24.75 -43.00 31.03
CA ALA A 399 25.77 -41.97 31.20
C ALA A 399 25.87 -41.65 32.70
N GLU A 400 27.03 -41.91 33.30
CA GLU A 400 27.39 -41.45 34.64
C GLU A 400 27.59 -39.93 34.69
#